data_AF-A0A1I5B8A5-F1
#
_entry.id   AF-A0A1I5B8A5-F1
#
_cell.length_a   1.000
_cell.length_b   1.000
_cell.length_c   1.000
_cell.angle_alpha   90.00
_cell.angle_beta   90.00
_cell.angle_gamma   90.00
#
_symmetry.space_group_name_H-M   'P 1'
#
loop_
_entity.id
_entity.type
_entity.pdbx_description
1 polymer ?
#
loop_
_entity_poly.entity_id
_entity_poly.type
_entity_poly.pdbx_seq_one_letter_code
_entity_poly.pdbx_strand_id
1 'polypeptide(L)'
;MSKKISLFLAALLVASFTGCAAPQETTETPVEGEEQTTPAGDINLEEVNEFLNTSAGLGPGSIGNVVQVIPHAHIDGPKNETPFYAFVNFKYTARDYIKYQVTYLSCTCRSADVNFWQTAYIELSLPSSRKIEDAEVVTLSFDKDSTDHYLGGFWGDSNPTPAGVTYETFKTEYLPFFEGKNQAYMKAISTIWDIKAEDYTTGEGRTDLTIDTFSGSSVSANNIIRIINALMDYHATDEFFQ
;
A
#
# COMPACT_ATOMS: atom_id res chain seq x y z
N MET A 1 -51.34 -23.35 51.80
CA MET A 1 -50.76 -22.00 51.99
C MET A 1 -49.76 -21.79 50.86
N SER A 2 -49.90 -20.71 50.08
CA SER A 2 -49.09 -20.30 48.89
C SER A 2 -49.20 -21.19 47.64
N LYS A 3 -50.06 -20.85 46.66
CA LYS A 3 -49.89 -19.94 45.49
C LYS A 3 -48.97 -20.55 44.39
N LYS A 4 -49.58 -21.11 43.33
CA LYS A 4 -49.71 -20.56 41.96
C LYS A 4 -48.37 -20.61 41.19
N ILE A 5 -48.22 -21.20 40.01
CA ILE A 5 -48.92 -20.89 38.75
C ILE A 5 -48.92 -22.12 37.83
N SER A 6 -50.05 -22.35 37.17
CA SER A 6 -50.29 -23.35 36.14
C SER A 6 -50.39 -22.65 34.77
N LEU A 7 -49.83 -23.32 33.75
CA LEU A 7 -50.35 -23.53 32.38
C LEU A 7 -50.76 -22.34 31.49
N PHE A 8 -50.26 -22.32 30.24
CA PHE A 8 -50.96 -22.68 28.98
C PHE A 8 -50.04 -22.31 27.79
N LEU A 9 -49.58 -23.25 26.93
CA LEU A 9 -50.21 -23.78 25.69
C LEU A 9 -50.78 -22.67 24.77
N ALA A 10 -50.64 -22.64 23.45
CA ALA A 10 -50.04 -23.51 22.43
C ALA A 10 -50.01 -22.73 21.09
N ALA A 11 -49.12 -23.17 20.18
CA ALA A 11 -49.25 -23.25 18.72
C ALA A 11 -49.76 -22.06 17.87
N LEU A 12 -48.98 -21.67 16.86
CA LEU A 12 -49.32 -22.02 15.47
C LEU A 12 -48.10 -21.84 14.53
N LEU A 13 -47.85 -22.86 13.72
CA LEU A 13 -46.96 -22.87 12.56
C LEU A 13 -47.60 -22.12 11.38
N VAL A 14 -46.85 -21.27 10.68
CA VAL A 14 -46.95 -21.14 9.21
C VAL A 14 -45.55 -20.87 8.66
N ALA A 15 -45.04 -21.82 7.87
CA ALA A 15 -43.93 -21.59 6.96
C ALA A 15 -44.50 -21.45 5.54
N SER A 16 -44.10 -20.40 4.82
CA SER A 16 -44.18 -20.34 3.37
C SER A 16 -43.17 -19.35 2.82
N PHE A 17 -42.57 -19.78 1.71
CA PHE A 17 -41.37 -19.33 1.03
C PHE A 17 -41.48 -17.97 0.28
N THR A 18 -40.29 -17.37 0.07
CA THR A 18 -39.82 -16.62 -1.11
C THR A 18 -40.53 -15.34 -1.59
N GLY A 19 -39.73 -14.29 -1.75
CA GLY A 19 -40.00 -13.21 -2.70
C GLY A 19 -39.03 -12.04 -2.53
N CYS A 20 -38.03 -11.93 -3.41
CA CYS A 20 -37.24 -10.70 -3.57
C CYS A 20 -38.18 -9.57 -4.03
N ALA A 21 -38.17 -8.43 -3.35
CA ALA A 21 -38.79 -7.20 -3.82
C ALA A 21 -37.69 -6.17 -4.10
N ALA A 22 -37.67 -5.66 -5.33
CA ALA A 22 -36.79 -4.57 -5.75
C ALA A 22 -37.13 -3.26 -4.99
N PRO A 23 -36.18 -2.32 -4.79
CA PRO A 23 -36.49 -1.03 -4.22
C PRO A 23 -37.38 -0.21 -5.16
N GLN A 24 -38.45 0.33 -4.60
CA GLN A 24 -39.43 1.19 -5.25
C GLN A 24 -38.88 2.62 -5.29
N GLU A 25 -38.87 3.25 -6.48
CA GLU A 25 -38.50 4.66 -6.65
C GLU A 25 -39.47 5.57 -5.87
N THR A 26 -38.94 6.38 -4.96
CA THR A 26 -39.68 7.48 -4.33
C THR A 26 -39.34 8.79 -5.03
N THR A 27 -40.35 9.38 -5.67
CA THR A 27 -40.39 10.73 -6.23
C THR A 27 -39.95 11.79 -5.21
N GLU A 28 -38.94 12.58 -5.59
CA GLU A 28 -38.43 13.73 -4.85
C GLU A 28 -39.43 14.89 -4.82
N THR A 29 -39.53 15.56 -3.67
CA THR A 29 -40.15 16.88 -3.53
C THR A 29 -39.02 17.91 -3.44
N PRO A 30 -39.02 19.00 -4.21
CA PRO A 30 -37.88 19.91 -4.25
C PRO A 30 -37.84 20.80 -3.01
N VAL A 31 -36.69 20.83 -2.33
CA VAL A 31 -36.35 21.87 -1.35
C VAL A 31 -35.52 22.92 -2.09
N GLU A 32 -36.09 24.11 -2.23
CA GLU A 32 -35.39 25.32 -2.68
C GLU A 32 -34.28 25.68 -1.69
N GLY A 33 -33.07 25.80 -2.22
CA GLY A 33 -31.86 26.19 -1.51
C GLY A 33 -30.70 26.06 -2.46
N GLU A 34 -30.68 26.92 -3.49
CA GLU A 34 -29.54 27.05 -4.40
C GLU A 34 -28.32 27.55 -3.59
N GLU A 35 -27.55 26.62 -3.03
CA GLU A 35 -26.12 26.85 -2.89
C GLU A 35 -25.55 26.89 -4.30
N GLN A 36 -25.08 28.09 -4.64
CA GLN A 36 -24.33 28.39 -5.84
C GLN A 36 -23.11 27.46 -5.88
N THR A 37 -23.27 26.31 -6.53
CA THR A 37 -22.19 25.38 -6.80
C THR A 37 -21.28 26.05 -7.82
N THR A 38 -20.16 26.58 -7.33
CA THR A 38 -19.00 26.88 -8.16
C THR A 38 -18.75 25.67 -9.05
N PRO A 39 -18.51 25.82 -10.36
CA PRO A 39 -18.13 24.69 -11.20
C PRO A 39 -16.92 24.05 -10.54
N ALA A 40 -17.03 22.78 -10.12
CA ALA A 40 -15.91 22.04 -9.59
C ALA A 40 -14.86 21.99 -10.69
N GLY A 41 -13.81 22.82 -10.57
CA GLY A 41 -12.61 22.66 -11.37
C GLY A 41 -12.05 21.26 -11.11
N ASP A 42 -11.51 20.62 -12.15
CA ASP A 42 -10.86 19.33 -12.00
C ASP A 42 -9.76 19.46 -10.94
N ILE A 43 -9.92 18.75 -9.82
CA ILE A 43 -8.95 18.72 -8.73
C ILE A 43 -7.73 17.93 -9.22
N ASN A 44 -6.54 18.52 -9.18
CA ASN A 44 -5.28 17.83 -9.50
C ASN A 44 -4.59 17.27 -8.24
N LEU A 45 -3.56 16.45 -8.45
CA LEU A 45 -2.87 15.74 -7.36
C LEU A 45 -2.10 16.71 -6.46
N GLU A 46 -1.56 17.78 -7.03
CA GLU A 46 -0.85 18.83 -6.30
C GLU A 46 -1.80 19.53 -5.31
N GLU A 47 -3.01 19.88 -5.77
CA GLU A 47 -4.07 20.48 -4.95
C GLU A 47 -4.53 19.54 -3.82
N VAL A 48 -4.67 18.24 -4.09
CA VAL A 48 -5.00 17.26 -3.04
C VAL A 48 -3.91 17.23 -1.96
N ASN A 49 -2.65 17.18 -2.36
CA ASN A 49 -1.52 17.11 -1.44
C ASN A 49 -1.33 18.42 -0.66
N GLU A 50 -1.52 19.57 -1.31
CA GLU A 50 -1.54 20.87 -0.64
C GLU A 50 -2.67 20.92 0.38
N PHE A 51 -3.88 20.52 0.00
CA PHE A 51 -5.03 20.50 0.90
C PHE A 51 -4.72 19.65 2.14
N LEU A 52 -4.22 18.43 1.97
CA LEU A 52 -3.90 17.55 3.11
C LEU A 52 -2.91 18.20 4.08
N ASN A 53 -1.87 18.85 3.57
CA ASN A 53 -0.77 19.39 4.39
C ASN A 53 -0.96 20.83 4.88
N THR A 54 -2.05 21.51 4.49
CA THR A 54 -2.28 22.92 4.86
C THR A 54 -3.66 23.17 5.47
N SER A 55 -4.67 22.35 5.16
CA SER A 55 -6.05 22.54 5.64
C SER A 55 -6.39 21.73 6.90
N ALA A 56 -5.54 20.76 7.26
CA ALA A 56 -5.69 19.86 8.39
C ALA A 56 -4.46 19.88 9.33
N GLY A 57 -4.51 19.11 10.41
CA GLY A 57 -3.38 18.90 11.32
C GLY A 57 -2.27 17.99 10.78
N LEU A 58 -2.16 17.89 9.45
CA LEU A 58 -1.11 17.17 8.74
C LEU A 58 -0.18 18.22 8.08
N GLY A 59 1.07 17.86 7.81
CA GLY A 59 2.06 18.75 7.21
C GLY A 59 3.20 19.18 8.15
N PRO A 60 4.19 19.93 7.62
CA PRO A 60 5.39 20.30 8.36
C PRO A 60 5.07 21.10 9.63
N GLY A 61 5.63 20.69 10.77
CA GLY A 61 5.43 21.35 12.06
C GLY A 61 4.07 21.10 12.72
N SER A 62 3.20 20.28 12.10
CA SER A 62 1.95 19.81 12.69
C SER A 62 2.13 18.49 13.47
N ILE A 63 1.08 18.01 14.12
CA ILE A 63 1.09 16.73 14.85
C ILE A 63 1.17 15.51 13.93
N GLY A 64 0.69 15.61 12.68
CA GLY A 64 0.53 14.47 11.77
C GLY A 64 1.77 14.11 10.96
N ASN A 65 2.79 14.97 10.92
CA ASN A 65 3.87 14.95 9.91
C ASN A 65 3.32 15.12 8.47
N VAL A 66 4.24 15.18 7.50
CA VAL A 66 3.88 15.30 6.07
C VAL A 66 3.24 14.01 5.59
N VAL A 67 2.10 14.13 4.89
CA VAL A 67 1.46 13.02 4.17
C VAL A 67 1.47 13.31 2.68
N GLN A 68 1.49 12.26 1.85
CA GLN A 68 1.49 12.42 0.40
C GLN A 68 0.68 11.31 -0.28
N VAL A 69 -0.11 11.69 -1.28
CA VAL A 69 -0.64 10.79 -2.31
C VAL A 69 0.35 10.80 -3.48
N ILE A 70 0.94 9.64 -3.78
CA ILE A 70 1.92 9.47 -4.86
C ILE A 70 1.37 8.57 -5.97
N PRO A 71 1.55 8.92 -7.25
CA PRO A 71 1.07 8.11 -8.35
C PRO A 71 2.00 6.92 -8.59
N HIS A 72 1.44 5.78 -8.97
CA HIS A 72 2.18 4.66 -9.55
C HIS A 72 1.30 3.89 -10.53
N ALA A 73 1.90 3.12 -11.43
CA ALA A 73 1.15 2.20 -12.27
C ALA A 73 1.02 0.85 -11.56
N HIS A 74 -0.17 0.51 -11.06
CA HIS A 74 -0.43 -0.82 -10.49
C HIS A 74 -0.44 -1.85 -11.61
N ILE A 75 0.20 -3.02 -11.39
CA ILE A 75 0.21 -4.12 -12.36
C ILE A 75 -0.59 -5.32 -11.83
N ASP A 76 -1.45 -5.89 -12.65
CA ASP A 76 -2.24 -7.08 -12.33
C ASP A 76 -1.60 -8.40 -12.80
N GLY A 77 -2.27 -9.54 -12.53
CA GLY A 77 -1.79 -10.87 -12.92
C GLY A 77 -1.56 -11.04 -14.43
N PRO A 78 -2.51 -10.60 -15.28
CA PRO A 78 -2.31 -10.51 -16.74
C PRO A 78 -1.30 -9.48 -17.23
N LYS A 79 -0.67 -8.70 -16.35
CA LYS A 79 0.28 -7.60 -16.67
C LYS A 79 -0.36 -6.35 -17.28
N ASN A 80 -1.66 -6.13 -17.05
CA ASN A 80 -2.27 -4.84 -17.36
C ASN A 80 -1.81 -3.81 -16.34
N GLU A 81 -1.51 -2.61 -16.81
CA GLU A 81 -1.14 -1.48 -15.96
C GLU A 81 -2.32 -0.53 -15.81
N THR A 82 -2.63 -0.16 -14.56
CA THR A 82 -3.69 0.79 -14.23
C THR A 82 -3.09 1.96 -13.44
N PRO A 83 -3.38 3.23 -13.81
CA PRO A 83 -3.03 4.37 -12.97
C PRO A 83 -3.62 4.20 -11.56
N PHE A 84 -2.79 4.27 -10.54
CA PHE A 84 -3.18 4.05 -9.16
C PHE A 84 -2.41 4.99 -8.22
N TYR A 85 -2.82 5.05 -6.96
CA TYR A 85 -2.21 5.89 -5.95
C TYR A 85 -1.74 5.07 -4.75
N ALA A 86 -0.59 5.46 -4.21
CA ALA A 86 -0.10 5.02 -2.92
C ALA A 86 -0.11 6.20 -1.94
N PHE A 87 -0.13 5.89 -0.66
CA PHE A 87 -0.26 6.88 0.41
C PHE A 87 0.97 6.83 1.30
N VAL A 88 1.78 7.88 1.27
CA VAL A 88 2.84 8.12 2.25
C VAL A 88 2.17 8.67 3.50
N ASN A 89 2.07 7.84 4.53
CA ASN A 89 1.40 8.18 5.79
C ASN A 89 2.37 8.77 6.82
N PHE A 90 3.66 8.57 6.60
CA PHE A 90 4.72 9.01 7.50
C PHE A 90 5.97 9.34 6.69
N LYS A 91 6.60 10.47 7.02
CA LYS A 91 7.91 10.91 6.54
C LYS A 91 8.70 11.49 7.70
N TYR A 92 9.93 11.02 7.90
CA TYR A 92 10.84 11.60 8.89
C TYR A 92 12.28 11.64 8.37
N THR A 93 12.85 12.84 8.32
CA THR A 93 14.23 13.06 7.86
C THR A 93 15.21 12.84 8.99
N ALA A 94 16.03 11.79 8.88
CA ALA A 94 17.21 11.57 9.71
C ALA A 94 18.42 12.29 9.10
N ARG A 95 19.63 12.03 9.61
CA ARG A 95 20.84 12.72 9.15
C ARG A 95 21.22 12.35 7.71
N ASP A 96 21.15 11.07 7.40
CA ASP A 96 21.71 10.43 6.21
C ASP A 96 20.69 9.59 5.44
N TYR A 97 19.42 9.62 5.86
CA TYR A 97 18.30 8.95 5.20
C TYR A 97 16.96 9.58 5.61
N ILE A 98 15.89 9.24 4.88
CA ILE A 98 14.51 9.57 5.23
C ILE A 98 13.73 8.28 5.44
N LYS A 99 12.97 8.22 6.54
CA LYS A 99 12.03 7.13 6.86
C LYS A 99 10.68 7.39 6.24
N TYR A 100 10.08 6.36 5.66
CA TYR A 100 8.75 6.40 5.07
C TYR A 100 7.88 5.24 5.54
N GLN A 101 6.58 5.50 5.74
CA GLN A 101 5.56 4.46 5.66
C GLN A 101 4.69 4.72 4.43
N VAL A 102 4.62 3.75 3.52
CA VAL A 102 3.83 3.84 2.29
C VAL A 102 2.81 2.72 2.22
N THR A 103 1.53 3.07 2.09
CA THR A 103 0.41 2.13 1.97
C THR A 103 -0.08 2.07 0.53
N TYR A 104 -0.26 0.85 0.02
CA TYR A 104 -0.68 0.60 -1.36
C TYR A 104 -1.35 -0.76 -1.50
N LEU A 105 -2.00 -0.97 -2.64
CA LEU A 105 -2.63 -2.24 -2.98
C LEU A 105 -1.61 -3.16 -3.64
N SER A 106 -1.37 -4.33 -3.06
CA SER A 106 -0.40 -5.32 -3.54
C SER A 106 -0.96 -6.13 -4.71
N CYS A 107 -1.73 -7.16 -4.35
CA CYS A 107 -2.41 -8.07 -5.23
C CYS A 107 -3.89 -7.70 -5.23
N THR A 108 -4.58 -7.98 -6.32
CA THR A 108 -6.04 -7.89 -6.41
C THR A 108 -6.66 -9.21 -6.82
N CYS A 109 -5.84 -10.27 -6.91
CA CYS A 109 -6.25 -11.57 -7.43
C CYS A 109 -7.00 -12.45 -6.40
N ARG A 110 -7.14 -11.98 -5.16
CA ARG A 110 -7.90 -12.67 -4.11
C ARG A 110 -8.92 -11.74 -3.48
N SER A 111 -9.94 -12.36 -2.91
CA SER A 111 -11.01 -11.69 -2.17
C SER A 111 -10.48 -10.93 -0.94
N ALA A 112 -11.20 -9.88 -0.55
CA ALA A 112 -10.79 -8.95 0.50
C ALA A 112 -10.72 -9.58 1.91
N ASP A 113 -11.25 -10.78 2.11
CA ASP A 113 -11.12 -11.54 3.37
C ASP A 113 -9.69 -12.04 3.62
N VAL A 114 -8.86 -12.07 2.58
CA VAL A 114 -7.45 -12.53 2.66
C VAL A 114 -6.49 -11.57 1.94
N ASN A 115 -6.93 -10.36 1.61
CA ASN A 115 -6.16 -9.42 0.80
C ASN A 115 -6.52 -7.97 1.15
N PHE A 116 -5.68 -7.38 1.98
CA PHE A 116 -5.74 -6.00 2.44
C PHE A 116 -4.71 -5.14 1.70
N TRP A 117 -4.80 -3.84 1.90
CA TRP A 117 -3.71 -2.93 1.53
C TRP A 117 -2.50 -3.25 2.40
N GLN A 118 -1.31 -3.18 1.82
CA GLN A 118 -0.06 -3.40 2.53
C GLN A 118 0.62 -2.06 2.85
N THR A 119 1.38 -2.03 3.93
CA THR A 119 2.17 -0.87 4.35
C THR A 119 3.63 -1.26 4.41
N ALA A 120 4.45 -0.66 3.54
CA ALA A 120 5.89 -0.83 3.57
C ALA A 120 6.53 0.26 4.44
N TYR A 121 7.44 -0.16 5.31
CA TYR A 121 8.46 0.70 5.92
C TYR A 121 9.66 0.75 4.99
N ILE A 122 10.07 1.95 4.57
CA ILE A 122 11.20 2.14 3.66
C ILE A 122 12.09 3.27 4.17
N GLU A 123 13.40 3.02 4.19
CA GLU A 123 14.41 4.05 4.39
C GLU A 123 15.13 4.30 3.06
N LEU A 124 15.22 5.57 2.64
CA LEU A 124 15.95 5.99 1.44
C LEU A 124 17.08 6.94 1.83
N SER A 125 18.29 6.72 1.29
CA SER A 125 19.49 7.45 1.70
C SER A 125 19.53 8.90 1.18
N LEU A 126 20.21 9.76 1.93
CA LEU A 126 20.58 11.11 1.54
C LEU A 126 22.08 11.11 1.19
N PRO A 127 22.44 10.80 -0.07
CA PRO A 127 23.84 10.59 -0.45
C PRO A 127 24.64 11.89 -0.41
N SER A 128 25.92 11.80 -0.04
CA SER A 128 26.83 12.96 0.01
C SER A 128 26.97 13.71 -1.33
N SER A 129 26.71 13.03 -2.45
CA SER A 129 26.71 13.63 -3.79
C SER A 129 25.53 14.57 -4.04
N ARG A 130 24.47 14.49 -3.22
CA ARG A 130 23.19 15.21 -3.37
C ARG A 130 22.47 14.93 -4.69
N LYS A 131 22.79 13.81 -5.33
CA LYS A 131 22.16 13.36 -6.56
C LYS A 131 21.19 12.24 -6.26
N ILE A 132 19.97 12.33 -6.80
CA ILE A 132 18.96 11.30 -6.57
C ILE A 132 19.38 9.94 -7.15
N GLU A 133 20.18 9.94 -8.21
CA GLU A 133 20.67 8.70 -8.85
C GLU A 133 21.55 7.85 -7.92
N ASP A 134 22.16 8.49 -6.92
CA ASP A 134 23.00 7.85 -5.90
C ASP A 134 22.23 7.52 -4.61
N ALA A 135 20.94 7.88 -4.52
CA ALA A 135 20.11 7.52 -3.38
C ALA A 135 19.77 6.02 -3.43
N GLU A 136 19.83 5.36 -2.29
CA GLU A 136 19.73 3.90 -2.15
C GLU A 136 18.59 3.52 -1.21
N VAL A 137 18.02 2.32 -1.44
CA VAL A 137 17.18 1.68 -0.42
C VAL A 137 18.08 1.23 0.73
N VAL A 138 17.91 1.81 1.91
CA VAL A 138 18.67 1.45 3.12
C VAL A 138 18.01 0.28 3.85
N THR A 139 16.67 0.29 3.90
CA THR A 139 15.88 -0.76 4.55
C THR A 139 14.51 -0.84 3.88
N LEU A 140 14.00 -2.06 3.71
CA LEU A 140 12.64 -2.33 3.24
C LEU A 140 12.00 -3.44 4.09
N SER A 141 10.84 -3.16 4.68
CA SER A 141 10.17 -4.11 5.58
C SER A 141 8.65 -3.96 5.55
N PHE A 142 7.92 -5.06 5.72
CA PHE A 142 6.48 -5.06 6.04
C PHE A 142 6.21 -5.47 7.49
N ASP A 143 7.25 -5.40 8.32
CA ASP A 143 7.24 -5.78 9.73
C ASP A 143 7.94 -4.66 10.51
N LYS A 144 9.02 -4.96 11.23
CA LYS A 144 9.69 -3.97 12.06
C LYS A 144 10.53 -2.97 11.26
N ASP A 145 10.80 -1.83 11.88
CA ASP A 145 11.73 -0.81 11.41
C ASP A 145 13.20 -1.31 11.48
N SER A 146 14.13 -0.53 10.92
CA SER A 146 15.57 -0.85 10.89
C SER A 146 16.20 -1.02 12.28
N THR A 147 15.56 -0.51 13.33
CA THR A 147 16.02 -0.62 14.72
C THR A 147 15.45 -1.82 15.47
N ASP A 148 14.59 -2.61 14.83
CA ASP A 148 13.86 -3.76 15.40
C ASP A 148 12.93 -3.37 16.58
N HIS A 149 12.67 -2.07 16.78
CA HIS A 149 11.96 -1.54 17.94
C HIS A 149 10.46 -1.33 17.66
N TYR A 150 10.09 -0.86 16.48
CA TYR A 150 8.71 -0.55 16.13
C TYR A 150 8.21 -1.42 14.98
N LEU A 151 6.95 -1.84 15.04
CA LEU A 151 6.25 -2.41 13.88
C LEU A 151 5.98 -1.26 12.89
N GLY A 152 6.80 -1.17 11.85
CA GLY A 152 6.78 -0.10 10.85
C GLY A 152 5.94 -0.42 9.62
N GLY A 153 5.63 -1.69 9.37
CA GLY A 153 4.89 -2.14 8.20
C GLY A 153 3.79 -3.15 8.52
N PHE A 154 3.09 -3.55 7.46
CA PHE A 154 2.05 -4.57 7.49
C PHE A 154 1.99 -5.29 6.15
N TRP A 155 2.15 -6.62 6.18
CA TRP A 155 1.92 -7.47 5.01
C TRP A 155 0.42 -7.64 4.76
N GLY A 156 -0.08 -7.00 3.70
CA GLY A 156 -1.51 -6.97 3.37
C GLY A 156 -1.97 -8.10 2.44
N ASP A 157 -1.07 -8.74 1.70
CA ASP A 157 -1.45 -9.84 0.81
C ASP A 157 -1.72 -11.14 1.59
N SER A 158 -2.39 -12.07 0.95
CA SER A 158 -2.58 -13.43 1.45
C SER A 158 -1.26 -14.09 1.81
N ASN A 159 -1.27 -14.84 2.91
CA ASN A 159 -0.13 -15.59 3.40
C ASN A 159 -0.57 -17.03 3.72
N PRO A 160 -0.24 -18.02 2.87
CA PRO A 160 0.54 -17.90 1.64
C PRO A 160 -0.22 -17.21 0.50
N THR A 161 0.56 -16.66 -0.44
CA THR A 161 0.08 -16.21 -1.76
C THR A 161 -0.45 -17.39 -2.59
N PRO A 162 -1.19 -17.16 -3.71
CA PRO A 162 -1.80 -18.25 -4.50
C PRO A 162 -0.84 -19.38 -4.93
N ALA A 163 0.44 -19.07 -5.14
CA ALA A 163 1.47 -20.05 -5.51
C ALA A 163 2.16 -20.73 -4.32
N GLY A 164 1.72 -20.47 -3.09
CA GLY A 164 2.28 -21.08 -1.88
C GLY A 164 3.44 -20.30 -1.24
N VAL A 165 3.91 -19.22 -1.86
CA VAL A 165 4.97 -18.38 -1.30
C VAL A 165 4.44 -17.63 -0.07
N THR A 166 5.18 -17.71 1.04
CA THR A 166 4.81 -17.07 2.31
C THR A 166 5.42 -15.69 2.44
N TYR A 167 4.89 -14.86 3.34
CA TYR A 167 5.55 -13.60 3.68
C TYR A 167 6.98 -13.82 4.20
N GLU A 168 7.24 -14.92 4.92
CA GLU A 168 8.59 -15.22 5.41
C GLU A 168 9.60 -15.37 4.27
N THR A 169 9.17 -15.99 3.15
CA THR A 169 9.99 -16.10 1.93
C THR A 169 10.25 -14.73 1.31
N PHE A 170 9.24 -13.86 1.22
CA PHE A 170 9.45 -12.48 0.78
C PHE A 170 10.44 -11.74 1.68
N LYS A 171 10.21 -11.79 3.00
CA LYS A 171 11.02 -11.13 4.03
C LYS A 171 12.48 -11.55 4.01
N THR A 172 12.76 -12.83 3.80
CA THR A 172 14.12 -13.37 3.90
C THR A 172 14.86 -13.42 2.57
N GLU A 173 14.16 -13.58 1.44
CA GLU A 173 14.81 -13.77 0.14
C GLU A 173 14.68 -12.56 -0.78
N TYR A 174 13.50 -11.91 -0.81
CA TYR A 174 13.15 -10.89 -1.79
C TYR A 174 13.40 -9.45 -1.31
N LEU A 175 12.91 -9.06 -0.14
CA LEU A 175 13.09 -7.69 0.34
C LEU A 175 14.57 -7.30 0.52
N PRO A 176 15.45 -8.17 1.06
CA PRO A 176 16.87 -7.84 1.22
C PRO A 176 17.62 -7.65 -0.11
N PHE A 177 17.05 -8.09 -1.25
CA PHE A 177 17.65 -7.84 -2.56
C PHE A 177 17.71 -6.35 -2.91
N PHE A 178 16.74 -5.57 -2.44
CA PHE A 178 16.62 -4.16 -2.76
C PHE A 178 17.56 -3.28 -1.94
N GLU A 179 17.98 -3.75 -0.76
CA GLU A 179 18.89 -2.99 0.10
C GLU A 179 20.24 -2.76 -0.60
N GLY A 180 20.67 -1.49 -0.63
CA GLY A 180 21.85 -1.02 -1.36
C GLY A 180 21.63 -0.83 -2.87
N LYS A 181 20.42 -1.09 -3.41
CA LYS A 181 20.12 -0.72 -4.80
C LYS A 181 19.82 0.77 -4.89
N ASN A 182 20.54 1.45 -5.76
CA ASN A 182 20.35 2.88 -6.00
C ASN A 182 19.19 3.15 -6.95
N GLN A 183 18.79 4.41 -7.04
CA GLN A 183 17.69 4.85 -7.89
C GLN A 183 17.94 4.56 -9.37
N ALA A 184 19.19 4.69 -9.84
CA ALA A 184 19.53 4.35 -11.22
C ALA A 184 19.24 2.87 -11.54
N TYR A 185 19.54 1.96 -10.61
CA TYR A 185 19.19 0.54 -10.73
C TYR A 185 17.67 0.34 -10.69
N MET A 186 16.99 0.95 -9.71
CA MET A 186 15.54 0.77 -9.56
C MET A 186 14.76 1.24 -10.78
N LYS A 187 15.18 2.34 -11.43
CA LYS A 187 14.57 2.81 -12.68
C LYS A 187 14.78 1.88 -13.88
N ALA A 188 15.79 1.02 -13.83
CA ALA A 188 16.06 0.06 -14.90
C ALA A 188 15.16 -1.19 -14.82
N ILE A 189 14.42 -1.39 -13.72
CA ILE A 189 13.55 -2.54 -13.51
C ILE A 189 12.09 -2.11 -13.22
N SER A 190 11.13 -2.84 -13.78
CA SER A 190 9.69 -2.59 -13.53
C SER A 190 9.00 -3.83 -12.95
N THR A 191 9.56 -4.99 -13.21
CA THR A 191 9.05 -6.30 -12.81
C THR A 191 10.19 -7.23 -12.45
N ILE A 192 9.93 -8.35 -11.78
CA ILE A 192 11.00 -9.31 -11.46
C ILE A 192 11.62 -9.99 -12.69
N TRP A 193 10.98 -9.84 -13.86
CA TRP A 193 11.50 -10.33 -15.14
C TRP A 193 12.64 -9.45 -15.69
N ASP A 194 12.75 -8.23 -15.18
CA ASP A 194 13.84 -7.30 -15.51
C ASP A 194 15.07 -7.52 -14.62
N ILE A 195 14.91 -8.25 -13.51
CA ILE A 195 16.00 -8.60 -12.59
C ILE A 195 16.82 -9.73 -13.21
N LYS A 196 18.12 -9.49 -13.39
CA LYS A 196 19.03 -10.54 -13.84
C LYS A 196 19.27 -11.56 -12.72
N ALA A 197 19.30 -12.84 -13.08
CA ALA A 197 19.57 -13.92 -12.12
C ALA A 197 20.91 -13.75 -11.38
N GLU A 198 21.95 -13.28 -12.08
CA GLU A 198 23.26 -12.96 -11.49
C GLU A 198 23.17 -11.84 -10.44
N ASP A 199 22.35 -10.82 -10.66
CA ASP A 199 22.15 -9.74 -9.70
C ASP A 199 21.45 -10.26 -8.44
N TYR A 200 20.44 -11.12 -8.60
CA TYR A 200 19.63 -11.64 -7.50
C TYR A 200 20.40 -12.58 -6.57
N THR A 201 21.36 -13.31 -7.12
CA THR A 201 22.23 -14.26 -6.41
C THR A 201 23.48 -13.62 -5.81
N THR A 202 23.74 -12.35 -6.12
CA THR A 202 24.90 -11.62 -5.59
C THR A 202 24.68 -11.24 -4.13
N GLY A 203 25.61 -11.62 -3.25
CA GLY A 203 25.61 -11.29 -1.82
C GLY A 203 25.78 -12.52 -0.93
N GLU A 204 26.09 -12.29 0.36
CA GLU A 204 26.23 -13.37 1.33
C GLU A 204 24.90 -14.12 1.52
N GLY A 205 24.94 -15.45 1.42
CA GLY A 205 23.75 -16.30 1.63
C GLY A 205 22.75 -16.34 0.47
N ARG A 206 23.03 -15.69 -0.67
CA ARG A 206 22.07 -15.57 -1.79
C ARG A 206 22.32 -16.51 -2.97
N THR A 207 23.40 -17.31 -2.94
CA THR A 207 23.86 -18.11 -4.09
C THR A 207 22.85 -19.17 -4.57
N ASP A 208 22.02 -19.68 -3.66
CA ASP A 208 21.04 -20.74 -3.95
C ASP A 208 19.62 -20.18 -4.20
N LEU A 209 19.45 -18.85 -4.15
CA LEU A 209 18.15 -18.21 -4.36
C LEU A 209 17.85 -18.05 -5.85
N THR A 210 16.56 -18.13 -6.21
CA THR A 210 16.11 -17.83 -7.57
C THR A 210 14.96 -16.84 -7.55
N ILE A 211 15.00 -15.87 -8.46
CA ILE A 211 13.92 -14.89 -8.61
C ILE A 211 12.63 -15.57 -9.09
N ASP A 212 12.74 -16.71 -9.79
CA ASP A 212 11.61 -17.47 -10.31
C ASP A 212 10.70 -18.03 -9.20
N THR A 213 11.19 -18.10 -7.95
CA THR A 213 10.39 -18.44 -6.76
C THR A 213 9.10 -17.61 -6.69
N PHE A 214 9.15 -16.36 -7.14
CA PHE A 214 8.02 -15.43 -7.07
C PHE A 214 7.18 -15.37 -8.36
N SER A 215 7.42 -16.25 -9.35
CA SER A 215 6.69 -16.23 -10.63
C SER A 215 5.17 -16.36 -10.47
N GLY A 216 4.73 -17.19 -9.52
CA GLY A 216 3.32 -17.36 -9.20
C GLY A 216 2.76 -16.35 -8.17
N SER A 217 3.62 -15.48 -7.65
CA SER A 217 3.31 -14.40 -6.69
C SER A 217 3.76 -13.04 -7.25
N SER A 218 3.75 -12.95 -8.57
CA SER A 218 4.37 -11.89 -9.37
C SER A 218 3.72 -10.53 -9.17
N VAL A 219 2.40 -10.49 -8.96
CA VAL A 219 1.66 -9.25 -8.74
C VAL A 219 2.21 -8.51 -7.53
N SER A 220 2.37 -9.21 -6.41
CA SER A 220 2.90 -8.64 -5.17
C SER A 220 4.37 -8.25 -5.33
N ALA A 221 5.18 -9.13 -5.92
CA ALA A 221 6.60 -8.87 -6.18
C ALA A 221 6.82 -7.64 -7.08
N ASN A 222 6.04 -7.50 -8.16
CA ASN A 222 6.16 -6.40 -9.11
C ASN A 222 5.65 -5.08 -8.52
N ASN A 223 4.56 -5.09 -7.77
CA ASN A 223 4.06 -3.87 -7.15
C ASN A 223 5.00 -3.37 -6.03
N ILE A 224 5.79 -4.24 -5.38
CA ILE A 224 6.90 -3.81 -4.50
C ILE A 224 7.92 -2.97 -5.28
N ILE A 225 8.40 -3.45 -6.44
CA ILE A 225 9.35 -2.70 -7.29
C ILE A 225 8.77 -1.33 -7.67
N ARG A 226 7.51 -1.31 -8.08
CA ARG A 226 6.81 -0.10 -8.54
C ARG A 226 6.62 0.93 -7.43
N ILE A 227 6.36 0.49 -6.21
CA ILE A 227 6.29 1.40 -5.06
C ILE A 227 7.65 1.93 -4.65
N ILE A 228 8.72 1.13 -4.72
CA ILE A 228 10.06 1.65 -4.49
C ILE A 228 10.38 2.75 -5.52
N ASN A 229 10.08 2.51 -6.80
CA ASN A 229 10.27 3.51 -7.86
C ASN A 229 9.45 4.79 -7.61
N ALA A 230 8.16 4.67 -7.32
CA ALA A 230 7.30 5.82 -7.03
C ALA A 230 7.77 6.59 -5.78
N LEU A 231 8.21 5.87 -4.75
CA LEU A 231 8.74 6.49 -3.53
C LEU A 231 10.08 7.18 -3.79
N MET A 232 10.95 6.63 -4.64
CA MET A 232 12.19 7.29 -5.07
C MET A 232 11.93 8.56 -5.87
N ASP A 233 10.91 8.58 -6.74
CA ASP A 233 10.52 9.80 -7.44
C ASP A 233 9.97 10.86 -6.46
N TYR A 234 9.20 10.45 -5.44
CA TYR A 234 8.79 11.35 -4.36
C TYR A 234 9.98 11.80 -3.48
N HIS A 235 10.93 10.91 -3.19
CA HIS A 235 12.13 11.23 -2.43
C HIS A 235 12.98 12.30 -3.14
N ALA A 236 13.02 12.27 -4.48
CA ALA A 236 13.69 13.27 -5.30
C ALA A 236 13.15 14.70 -5.12
N THR A 237 11.91 14.86 -4.63
CA THR A 237 11.32 16.19 -4.40
C THR A 237 11.73 16.78 -3.05
N ASP A 238 12.44 16.04 -2.20
CA ASP A 238 12.92 16.54 -0.92
C ASP A 238 13.91 17.70 -1.09
N GLU A 239 13.88 18.66 -0.16
CA GLU A 239 14.76 19.83 -0.19
C GLU A 239 16.25 19.47 -0.18
N PHE A 240 16.62 18.27 0.29
CA PHE A 240 17.99 17.80 0.23
C PHE A 240 18.57 17.74 -1.19
N PHE A 241 17.73 17.40 -2.18
CA PHE A 241 18.11 17.18 -3.59
C PHE A 241 17.88 18.40 -4.50
N GLN A 242 17.28 19.48 -3.98
CA GLN A 242 17.07 20.75 -4.71
C GLN A 242 18.32 21.64 -4.63
#